data_AF-A0A553PPF4-F1
#
_entry.id   AF-A0A553PPF4-F1
#
_cell.length_a   1.000
_cell.length_b   1.000
_cell.length_c   1.000
_cell.angle_alpha   90.00
_cell.angle_beta   90.00
_cell.angle_gamma   90.00
#
_symmetry.space_group_name_H-M   'P 1'
#
loop_
_entity.id
_entity.type
_entity.pdbx_description
1 polymer ?
#
loop_
_entity_poly.entity_id
_entity_poly.type
_entity_poly.pdbx_seq_one_letter_code
_entity_poly.pdbx_strand_id
1 'polypeptide(L)'
;MRLYYRIPEDSPLQEEFVAIYPLIWRFLPALDSQVDLMLSRDLDSVITSREQAAVSEFLSDPKKSFHVMRDHKQHNIGILGGTWAAKLDVPPMRELMTAVLSRMLKDKNAIDFGDHRGIDQDMLMK
;
A
#
# COMPACT_ATOMS: atom_id res chain seq x y z
N MET A 1 -1.10 17.07 1.01
CA MET A 1 -1.62 16.04 1.94
C MET A 1 -0.53 15.77 2.96
N ARG A 2 -0.69 16.21 4.22
CA ARG A 2 0.24 15.92 5.31
C ARG A 2 -0.29 14.66 6.00
N LEU A 3 0.39 13.53 5.84
CA LEU A 3 0.05 12.31 6.57
C LEU A 3 0.43 12.54 8.04
N TYR A 4 -0.56 12.69 8.92
CA TYR A 4 -0.35 12.67 10.36
C TYR A 4 -0.27 11.21 10.81
N TYR A 5 0.79 10.51 10.40
CA TYR A 5 1.22 9.35 11.18
C TYR A 5 1.81 9.93 12.47
N ARG A 6 1.18 9.69 13.61
CA ARG A 6 1.74 10.14 14.90
C ARG A 6 2.89 9.20 15.24
N ILE A 7 4.04 9.46 14.64
CA ILE A 7 5.29 8.81 15.02
C ILE A 7 5.57 9.26 16.46
N PRO A 8 5.75 8.34 17.44
CA PRO A 8 6.14 8.71 18.79
C PRO A 8 7.33 9.68 18.77
N GLU A 9 7.30 10.73 19.60
CA GLU A 9 8.32 11.82 19.60
C GLU A 9 9.74 11.32 19.84
N ASP A 10 9.85 10.14 20.41
CA ASP A 10 11.02 9.39 20.81
C ASP A 10 11.39 8.27 19.82
N SER A 11 10.67 8.14 18.71
CA SER A 11 11.00 7.16 17.68
C SER A 11 12.14 7.67 16.80
N PRO A 12 13.26 6.94 16.67
CA PRO A 12 14.34 7.28 15.75
C PRO A 12 13.90 7.30 14.28
N LEU A 13 12.69 6.83 13.97
CA LEU A 13 12.12 6.77 12.63
C LEU A 13 11.57 8.13 12.14
N GLN A 14 11.44 9.16 12.99
CA GLN A 14 10.88 10.47 12.57
C GLN A 14 11.66 11.13 11.42
N GLU A 15 12.99 11.01 11.40
CA GLU A 15 13.83 11.59 10.35
C GLU A 15 13.97 10.67 9.11
N GLU A 16 13.85 9.35 9.29
CA GLU A 16 14.06 8.36 8.22
C GLU A 16 12.89 8.30 7.22
N PHE A 17 11.65 8.59 7.63
CA PHE A 17 10.49 8.53 6.73
C PHE A 17 10.47 9.64 5.67
N VAL A 18 11.05 10.81 5.97
CA VAL A 18 11.13 11.93 5.02
C VAL A 18 12.09 11.59 3.87
N ALA A 19 13.02 10.65 4.06
CA ALA A 19 13.95 10.19 3.04
C ALA A 19 13.38 9.08 2.14
N ILE A 20 12.20 8.53 2.47
CA ILE A 20 11.58 7.46 1.67
C ILE A 20 10.89 8.05 0.45
N TYR A 21 11.07 7.39 -0.70
CA TYR A 21 10.41 7.75 -1.94
C TYR A 21 8.88 7.82 -1.75
N PRO A 22 8.22 8.95 -2.06
CA PRO A 22 6.84 9.20 -1.62
C PRO A 22 5.79 8.17 -2.07
N LEU A 23 6.02 7.45 -3.18
CA LEU A 23 5.09 6.39 -3.59
C LEU A 23 5.03 5.23 -2.58
N ILE A 24 6.09 4.98 -1.81
CA ILE A 24 6.14 3.94 -0.79
C ILE A 24 5.25 4.28 0.42
N TRP A 25 4.92 5.56 0.62
CA TRP A 25 4.09 5.98 1.74
C TRP A 25 2.71 5.34 1.74
N ARG A 26 2.22 4.93 0.57
CA ARG A 26 0.95 4.21 0.45
C ARG A 26 0.94 2.93 1.25
N PHE A 27 2.08 2.27 1.50
CA PHE A 27 2.16 1.01 2.25
C PHE A 27 2.23 1.17 3.78
N LEU A 28 2.57 2.36 4.28
CA LEU A 28 2.82 2.58 5.72
C LEU A 28 1.63 2.26 6.64
N PRO A 29 0.36 2.49 6.25
CA PRO A 29 -0.77 2.09 7.08
C PRO A 29 -0.78 0.59 7.43
N ALA A 30 -0.15 -0.28 6.62
CA ALA A 30 -0.05 -1.70 6.94
C ALA A 30 0.81 -2.01 8.18
N LEU A 31 1.68 -1.08 8.58
CA LEU A 31 2.49 -1.20 9.80
C LEU A 31 1.79 -0.66 11.05
N ASP A 32 0.67 0.05 10.90
CA ASP A 32 -0.08 0.57 12.04
C ASP A 32 -0.92 -0.56 12.65
N SER A 33 -0.68 -0.87 13.92
CA SER A 33 -1.42 -1.90 14.65
C SER A 33 -2.90 -1.56 14.83
N GLN A 34 -3.30 -0.30 14.64
CA GLN A 34 -4.69 0.16 14.73
C GLN A 34 -5.45 0.07 13.41
N VAL A 35 -4.79 -0.30 12.30
CA VAL A 35 -5.43 -0.39 10.98
C VAL A 35 -5.76 -1.84 10.68
N ASP A 36 -7.04 -2.19 10.69
CA ASP A 36 -7.50 -3.55 10.34
C ASP A 36 -7.70 -3.75 8.84
N LEU A 37 -7.95 -2.66 8.11
CA LEU A 37 -8.27 -2.70 6.69
C LEU A 37 -7.55 -1.55 5.98
N MET A 38 -6.82 -1.88 4.93
CA MET A 38 -6.11 -0.93 4.10
C MET A 38 -6.61 -1.01 2.65
N LEU A 39 -6.99 0.13 2.07
CA LEU A 39 -7.33 0.27 0.66
C LEU A 39 -6.45 1.36 0.06
N SER A 40 -5.72 1.03 -1.01
CA SER A 40 -4.95 2.02 -1.75
C SER A 40 -5.77 2.55 -2.92
N ARG A 41 -5.95 3.87 -2.98
CA ARG A 41 -6.58 4.58 -4.10
C ARG A 41 -5.85 5.89 -4.41
N ASP A 42 -5.57 6.10 -5.70
CA ASP A 42 -5.06 7.39 -6.16
C ASP A 42 -6.16 8.47 -6.04
N LEU A 43 -5.80 9.61 -5.43
CA LEU A 43 -6.73 10.68 -5.06
C LEU A 43 -7.37 11.38 -6.27
N ASP A 44 -6.68 11.36 -7.40
CA ASP A 44 -7.09 11.99 -8.66
C ASP A 44 -7.95 11.07 -9.54
N SER A 45 -8.34 9.91 -9.02
CA SER A 45 -9.17 8.95 -9.75
C SER A 45 -10.64 8.99 -9.32
N VAL A 46 -11.54 9.06 -10.31
CA VAL A 46 -12.99 8.94 -10.07
C VAL A 46 -13.34 7.50 -9.69
N ILE A 47 -14.10 7.33 -8.61
CA ILE A 47 -14.63 6.03 -8.19
C ILE A 47 -15.82 5.65 -9.08
N THR A 48 -15.72 4.50 -9.73
CA THR A 48 -16.77 3.93 -10.59
C THR A 48 -17.65 2.94 -9.82
N SER A 49 -18.88 2.74 -10.28
CA SER A 49 -19.79 1.72 -9.70
C SER A 49 -19.22 0.30 -9.77
N ARG A 50 -18.36 0.02 -10.77
CA ARG A 50 -17.67 -1.26 -10.91
C ARG A 50 -16.66 -1.47 -9.78
N GLU A 51 -15.85 -0.46 -9.48
CA GLU A 51 -14.90 -0.53 -8.35
C GLU A 51 -15.64 -0.67 -7.02
N GLN A 52 -16.72 0.09 -6.82
CA GLN A 52 -17.53 -0.02 -5.62
C GLN A 52 -18.10 -1.44 -5.44
N ALA A 53 -18.61 -2.05 -6.51
CA ALA A 53 -19.13 -3.41 -6.47
C ALA A 53 -18.04 -4.43 -6.13
N ALA A 54 -16.85 -4.32 -6.75
CA ALA A 54 -15.72 -5.21 -6.49
C ALA A 54 -15.20 -5.10 -5.06
N VAL A 55 -15.07 -3.88 -4.52
CA VAL A 55 -14.69 -3.66 -3.11
C VAL A 55 -15.77 -4.21 -2.18
N SER A 56 -17.05 -4.00 -2.47
CA SER A 56 -18.15 -4.53 -1.65
C SER A 56 -18.13 -6.06 -1.59
N GLU A 57 -17.90 -6.72 -2.73
CA GLU A 57 -17.74 -8.18 -2.79
C GLU A 57 -16.55 -8.65 -1.94
N PHE A 58 -15.40 -7.99 -2.07
CA PHE A 58 -14.21 -8.28 -1.27
C PHE A 58 -14.47 -8.15 0.25
N LEU A 59 -15.11 -7.06 0.68
CA LEU A 59 -15.40 -6.82 2.09
C LEU A 59 -16.38 -7.84 2.65
N SER A 60 -17.36 -8.28 1.85
CA SER A 60 -18.38 -9.23 2.27
C SER A 60 -17.86 -10.65 2.54
N ASP A 61 -16.74 -11.05 1.94
CA ASP A 61 -16.19 -12.39 2.07
C ASP A 61 -15.09 -12.46 3.15
N PRO A 62 -15.32 -13.10 4.31
CA PRO A 62 -14.33 -13.21 5.38
C PRO A 62 -13.12 -14.09 5.01
N LYS A 63 -13.22 -14.90 3.95
CA LYS A 63 -12.11 -15.75 3.50
C LYS A 63 -11.12 -15.01 2.59
N LYS A 64 -11.49 -13.84 2.07
CA LYS A 64 -10.61 -13.01 1.24
C LYS A 64 -9.81 -12.05 2.14
N SER A 65 -8.48 -12.13 2.06
CA SER A 65 -7.56 -11.27 2.82
C SER A 65 -6.88 -10.20 1.95
N PHE A 66 -6.84 -10.38 0.63
CA PHE A 66 -6.22 -9.45 -0.32
C PHE A 66 -7.08 -9.29 -1.58
N HIS A 67 -7.05 -8.10 -2.17
CA HIS A 67 -7.82 -7.74 -3.35
C HIS A 67 -7.05 -6.82 -4.27
N VAL A 68 -7.19 -7.04 -5.58
CA VAL A 68 -6.60 -6.20 -6.64
C VAL A 68 -7.65 -5.99 -7.73
N MET A 69 -7.70 -4.78 -8.28
CA MET A 69 -8.50 -4.44 -9.46
C MET A 69 -7.60 -3.94 -10.59
N ARG A 70 -8.14 -3.99 -11.81
CA ARG A 70 -7.55 -3.38 -13.00
C ARG A 70 -8.50 -2.30 -13.53
N ASP A 71 -7.92 -1.17 -13.89
CA ASP A 71 -8.61 -0.03 -14.48
C ASP A 71 -8.62 -0.10 -16.02
N HIS A 72 -7.52 -0.53 -16.65
CA HIS A 72 -7.33 -0.54 -18.10
C HIS A 72 -6.61 -1.79 -18.64
N LYS A 73 -6.96 -2.22 -19.86
CA LYS A 73 -6.43 -3.45 -20.49
C LYS A 73 -4.94 -3.36 -20.86
N GLN A 74 -4.42 -2.16 -21.09
CA GLN A 74 -3.02 -1.94 -21.47
C GLN A 74 -2.09 -1.78 -20.26
N HIS A 75 -2.64 -1.70 -19.04
CA HIS A 75 -1.83 -1.68 -17.83
C HIS A 75 -1.38 -3.10 -17.51
N ASN A 76 -0.20 -3.48 -17.99
CA ASN A 76 0.37 -4.83 -17.88
C ASN A 76 1.18 -5.08 -16.60
N ILE A 77 1.21 -4.11 -15.69
CA ILE A 77 1.82 -4.21 -14.36
C ILE A 77 1.06 -5.24 -13.52
N GLY A 78 1.74 -6.03 -12.69
CA GLY A 78 1.09 -7.10 -11.94
C GLY A 78 0.05 -6.61 -10.92
N ILE A 79 0.44 -5.72 -10.00
CA ILE A 79 -0.47 -5.01 -9.08
C ILE A 79 -0.31 -3.51 -9.28
N LEU A 80 -1.43 -2.83 -9.56
CA LEU A 80 -1.46 -1.38 -9.67
C LEU A 80 -1.41 -0.77 -8.28
N GLY A 81 -0.54 0.21 -8.08
CA GLY A 81 -0.33 0.82 -6.76
C GLY A 81 -1.58 1.51 -6.19
N GLY A 82 -2.53 1.95 -7.04
CA GLY A 82 -3.73 2.67 -6.65
C GLY A 82 -5.04 1.87 -6.70
N THR A 83 -5.03 0.54 -6.85
CA THR A 83 -6.27 -0.27 -6.92
C THR A 83 -6.12 -1.64 -6.25
N TRP A 84 -5.72 -1.65 -4.98
CA TRP A 84 -5.60 -2.87 -4.17
C TRP A 84 -6.04 -2.64 -2.72
N ALA A 85 -6.32 -3.73 -2.00
CA ALA A 85 -6.72 -3.72 -0.60
C ALA A 85 -6.24 -4.95 0.17
N ALA A 86 -6.03 -4.79 1.48
CA ALA A 86 -5.62 -5.85 2.41
C ALA A 86 -6.41 -5.77 3.72
N LYS A 87 -6.93 -6.92 4.17
CA LYS A 87 -7.51 -7.11 5.52
C LYS A 87 -6.39 -7.57 6.45
N LEU A 88 -5.83 -6.64 7.22
CA LEU A 88 -4.67 -6.85 8.09
C LEU A 88 -5.04 -7.58 9.38
N ASP A 89 -6.32 -7.59 9.75
CA ASP A 89 -6.88 -8.38 10.84
C ASP A 89 -7.05 -9.87 10.51
N VAL A 90 -6.92 -10.25 9.23
CA VAL A 90 -6.99 -11.65 8.77
C VAL A 90 -5.58 -12.24 8.64
N PRO A 91 -5.18 -13.24 9.46
CA PRO A 91 -3.86 -13.86 9.35
C PRO A 91 -3.67 -14.58 8.00
N PRO A 92 -2.43 -14.61 7.45
CA PRO A 92 -1.21 -13.98 7.96
C PRO A 92 -0.96 -12.57 7.36
N MET A 93 -2.00 -11.84 6.96
CA MET A 93 -1.86 -10.66 6.08
C MET A 93 -0.96 -9.57 6.64
N ARG A 94 -1.11 -9.19 7.91
CA ARG A 94 -0.24 -8.17 8.54
C ARG A 94 1.23 -8.59 8.57
N GLU A 95 1.49 -9.86 8.87
CA GLU A 95 2.85 -10.41 8.92
C GLU A 95 3.50 -10.38 7.54
N LEU A 96 2.74 -10.77 6.50
CA LEU A 96 3.17 -10.69 5.10
C LEU A 96 3.46 -9.25 4.68
N MET A 97 2.54 -8.31 4.94
CA MET A 97 2.72 -6.90 4.59
C MET A 97 3.91 -6.27 5.32
N THR A 98 4.10 -6.61 6.59
CA THR A 98 5.26 -6.16 7.38
C THR A 98 6.56 -6.69 6.82
N ALA A 99 6.61 -7.98 6.44
CA ALA A 99 7.79 -8.59 5.85
C ALA A 99 8.15 -7.97 4.49
N VAL A 100 7.15 -7.77 3.62
CA VAL A 100 7.31 -7.13 2.30
C VAL A 100 7.82 -5.70 2.48
N LEU A 101 7.15 -4.88 3.30
CA LEU A 101 7.55 -3.49 3.50
C LEU A 101 8.93 -3.37 4.18
N SER A 102 9.26 -4.25 5.13
CA SER A 102 10.60 -4.30 5.71
C SER A 102 11.68 -4.60 4.68
N ARG A 103 11.37 -5.40 3.64
CA ARG A 103 12.27 -5.65 2.51
C ARG A 103 12.35 -4.44 1.58
N MET A 104 11.22 -3.78 1.31
CA MET A 104 11.15 -2.55 0.51
C MET A 104 12.00 -1.44 1.13
N LEU A 105 11.87 -1.19 2.43
CA LEU A 105 12.60 -0.13 3.14
C LEU A 105 14.12 -0.38 3.22
N LYS A 106 14.57 -1.63 3.03
CA LYS A 106 15.99 -1.98 2.93
C LYS A 106 16.53 -1.86 1.50
N ASP A 107 15.65 -1.77 0.49
CA ASP A 107 16.04 -1.55 -0.89
C ASP A 107 16.53 -0.11 -1.04
N LYS A 108 17.75 0.08 -1.53
CA LYS A 108 18.36 1.41 -1.68
C LYS A 108 17.55 2.29 -2.64
N ASN A 109 16.81 1.69 -3.56
CA ASN A 109 15.96 2.42 -4.48
C ASN A 109 14.70 2.99 -3.79
N ALA A 110 14.29 2.46 -2.63
CA ALA A 110 13.18 3.01 -1.85
C ALA A 110 13.52 4.33 -1.15
N ILE A 111 14.80 4.67 -1.06
CA ILE A 111 15.34 5.83 -0.32
C ILE A 111 15.96 6.85 -1.31
N ASP A 112 15.85 6.60 -2.62
CA ASP A 112 16.38 7.47 -3.66
C ASP A 112 15.25 8.28 -4.33
N PHE A 113 15.42 9.60 -4.43
CA PHE A 113 14.46 10.54 -5.02
C PHE A 113 14.59 10.69 -6.55
N GLY A 114 15.32 9.79 -7.21
CA GLY A 114 15.43 9.73 -8.68
C GLY A 114 14.09 9.50 -9.40
N ASP A 115 14.11 9.52 -10.75
CA ASP A 115 12.95 9.18 -11.59
C ASP A 115 12.68 7.66 -11.57
N HIS A 116 12.18 7.18 -10.43
CA HIS A 116 11.85 5.77 -10.18
C HIS A 116 10.35 5.52 -10.35
N ARG A 117 9.81 5.91 -11.51
CA ARG A 117 8.41 5.62 -11.86
C ARG A 117 8.15 4.13 -11.77
N GLY A 118 7.11 3.75 -11.01
CA GLY A 118 6.66 2.36 -10.88
C GLY A 118 7.41 1.53 -9.82
N ILE A 119 8.32 2.11 -9.03
CA ILE A 119 9.03 1.35 -7.99
C ILE A 119 8.08 0.72 -6.95
N ASP A 120 6.98 1.39 -6.61
CA ASP A 120 5.93 0.87 -5.74
C ASP A 120 5.24 -0.36 -6.35
N GLN A 121 5.11 -0.38 -7.68
CA GLN A 121 4.51 -1.48 -8.41
C GLN A 121 5.44 -2.69 -8.51
N ASP A 122 6.73 -2.46 -8.76
CA ASP A 122 7.74 -3.53 -8.74
C ASP A 122 7.84 -4.17 -7.37
N MET A 123 7.75 -3.35 -6.32
CA MET A 123 7.80 -3.81 -4.95
C MET A 123 6.57 -4.62 -4.53
N LEU A 124 5.39 -4.30 -5.05
CA LEU A 124 4.17 -5.10 -4.88
C LEU A 124 4.28 -6.51 -5.48
N MET A 125 5.24 -6.73 -6.38
CA MET A 125 5.44 -8.00 -7.08
C MET A 125 6.57 -8.86 -6.50
N LYS A 126 7.32 -8.37 -5.51
CA LYS A 126 8.52 -9.00 -4.94
C LYS A 126 8.25 -9.77 -3.65
#